data_AF-A0A3M0YRG3-F1
#
_entry.id   AF-A0A3M0YRG3-F1
#
_cell.length_a   1.000
_cell.length_b   1.000
_cell.length_c   1.000
_cell.angle_alpha   90.00
_cell.angle_beta   90.00
_cell.angle_gamma   90.00
#
_symmetry.space_group_name_H-M   'P 1'
#
loop_
_entity.id
_entity.type
_entity.pdbx_description
1 polymer ?
#
loop_
_entity_poly.entity_id
_entity_poly.type
_entity_poly.pdbx_seq_one_letter_code
_entity_poly.pdbx_strand_id
1 'polypeptide(L)'
;MSMSQPVGSSARALFQQMMRKPLFKIREHGKYGFMDATGEVVIEPQYFEAEDFYNGFARVRFNDKPVPLDSLGRLLMKHVFNYVGHFEEGLARVRLVNRWGYIDTRGRIAIPVTFEDASDFSEGVAAVQSEGLYGYIDNAGTFVIPAQFEWAGEFRLGLAPATIDGRTGFIDKFGAFVIAPSFEQCFPFQDDEVAVFTEGGKWGFMDRQGEILHPPAFDIYEGVPFGLFFDGMAQIVQDDRYGFVHRDGHVAIAPQFDFAGDFSEGLALVEQDGRFGYIDLKGRWIIEPQFEDAGVFSEGLAQVRRDGLWGFIDLGGKMVIQPRYEQVMPFRDGLAWVVYEGRWAYIDRWGEVVWRERE
;
A
#
# COMPACT_ATOMS: atom_id res chain seq x y z
N MET A 1 12.50 -51.01 -10.24
CA MET A 1 12.27 -49.90 -9.29
C MET A 1 13.26 -48.81 -9.61
N SER A 2 12.81 -47.75 -10.27
CA SER A 2 13.57 -46.52 -10.45
C SER A 2 12.57 -45.38 -10.29
N MET A 3 12.66 -44.68 -9.17
CA MET A 3 11.87 -43.49 -8.87
C MET A 3 12.61 -42.30 -9.47
N SER A 4 12.04 -41.68 -10.50
CA SER A 4 12.45 -40.35 -10.96
C SER A 4 11.84 -39.30 -10.02
N GLN A 5 12.69 -38.53 -9.35
CA GLN A 5 12.26 -37.36 -8.58
C GLN A 5 11.92 -36.18 -9.52
N PRO A 6 10.94 -35.33 -9.18
CA PRO A 6 10.61 -34.17 -9.98
C PRO A 6 11.54 -32.99 -9.65
N VAL A 7 12.35 -32.58 -10.64
CA VAL A 7 13.30 -31.45 -10.57
C VAL A 7 12.60 -30.07 -10.69
N GLY A 8 11.26 -30.02 -10.74
CA GLY A 8 10.51 -28.81 -11.11
C GLY A 8 10.11 -27.85 -9.98
N SER A 9 10.04 -28.29 -8.72
CA SER A 9 9.53 -27.46 -7.61
C SER A 9 10.59 -26.56 -6.98
N SER A 10 11.83 -27.05 -6.88
CA SER A 10 12.96 -26.33 -6.29
C SER A 10 13.39 -25.11 -7.11
N ALA A 11 13.48 -25.24 -8.44
CA ALA A 11 13.88 -24.15 -9.32
C ALA A 11 12.87 -22.99 -9.35
N ARG A 12 11.57 -23.28 -9.22
CA ARG A 12 10.50 -22.25 -9.18
C ARG A 12 10.48 -21.52 -7.83
N ALA A 13 10.75 -22.22 -6.73
CA ALA A 13 10.91 -21.62 -5.41
C ALA A 13 12.18 -20.75 -5.33
N LEU A 14 13.31 -21.22 -5.86
CA LEU A 14 14.55 -20.44 -5.98
C LEU A 14 14.39 -19.23 -6.92
N PHE A 15 13.65 -19.37 -8.02
CA PHE A 15 13.34 -18.28 -8.93
C PHE A 15 12.42 -17.23 -8.27
N GLN A 16 11.42 -17.65 -7.50
CA GLN A 16 10.60 -16.75 -6.69
C GLN A 16 11.39 -16.11 -5.53
N GLN A 17 12.40 -16.79 -4.99
CA GLN A 17 13.29 -16.26 -3.96
C GLN A 17 14.32 -15.27 -4.54
N MET A 18 14.74 -15.42 -5.80
CA MET A 18 15.57 -14.46 -6.52
C MET A 18 14.81 -13.18 -6.94
N MET A 19 13.50 -13.28 -7.22
CA MET A 19 12.63 -12.14 -7.53
C MET A 19 12.27 -11.28 -6.30
N ARG A 20 12.75 -11.66 -5.11
CA ARG A 20 12.44 -11.02 -3.81
C ARG A 20 13.56 -10.13 -3.26
N LYS A 21 14.64 -9.90 -4.01
CA LYS A 21 15.65 -8.94 -3.57
C LYS A 21 15.13 -7.52 -3.83
N PRO A 22 14.95 -6.70 -2.78
CA PRO A 22 14.48 -5.33 -2.93
C PRO A 22 15.52 -4.54 -3.72
N LEU A 23 15.01 -3.73 -4.65
CA LEU A 23 15.82 -2.81 -5.43
C LEU A 23 15.48 -1.38 -5.02
N PHE A 24 16.51 -0.61 -4.73
CA PHE A 24 16.44 0.75 -4.23
C PHE A 24 16.72 1.73 -5.35
N LYS A 25 15.80 2.69 -5.53
CA LYS A 25 15.94 3.73 -6.56
C LYS A 25 17.11 4.65 -6.23
N ILE A 26 18.06 4.77 -7.13
CA ILE A 26 19.22 5.66 -7.03
C ILE A 26 19.19 6.70 -8.13
N ARG A 27 19.97 7.78 -7.95
CA ARG A 27 20.07 8.87 -8.91
C ARG A 27 21.53 9.24 -9.15
N GLU A 28 21.95 9.29 -10.41
CA GLU A 28 23.24 9.85 -10.80
C GLU A 28 23.07 10.70 -12.06
N HIS A 29 23.73 11.86 -12.11
CA HIS A 29 23.68 12.79 -13.26
C HIS A 29 22.26 13.11 -13.76
N GLY A 30 21.30 13.23 -12.84
CA GLY A 30 19.89 13.52 -13.16
C GLY A 30 19.11 12.36 -13.78
N LYS A 31 19.65 11.14 -13.76
CA LYS A 31 18.96 9.92 -14.22
C LYS A 31 18.80 8.94 -13.07
N TYR A 32 17.73 8.16 -13.13
CA TYR A 32 17.38 7.12 -12.18
C TYR A 32 17.86 5.75 -12.65
N GLY A 33 18.34 4.98 -11.68
CA GLY A 33 18.71 3.58 -11.79
C GLY A 33 18.31 2.85 -10.50
N PHE A 34 18.80 1.64 -10.31
CA PHE A 34 18.46 0.83 -9.15
C PHE A 34 19.68 0.05 -8.65
N MET A 35 19.81 -0.03 -7.33
CA MET A 35 20.81 -0.85 -6.65
C MET A 35 20.14 -1.92 -5.79
N ASP A 36 20.89 -2.95 -5.40
CA ASP A 36 20.44 -3.88 -4.37
C ASP A 36 20.75 -3.36 -2.95
N ALA A 37 20.34 -4.13 -1.94
CA ALA A 37 20.54 -3.78 -0.53
C ALA A 37 22.02 -3.66 -0.10
N THR A 38 22.96 -4.15 -0.91
CA THR A 38 24.42 -4.05 -0.63
C THR A 38 25.03 -2.77 -1.18
N GLY A 39 24.27 -2.00 -1.97
CA GLY A 39 24.75 -0.81 -2.68
C GLY A 39 25.31 -1.10 -4.08
N GLU A 40 25.24 -2.35 -4.55
CA GLU A 40 25.65 -2.70 -5.92
C GLU A 40 24.58 -2.22 -6.92
N VAL A 41 25.00 -1.44 -7.92
CA VAL A 41 24.12 -0.99 -9.00
C VAL A 41 23.71 -2.18 -9.86
N VAL A 42 22.42 -2.50 -9.87
CA VAL A 42 21.84 -3.59 -10.67
C VAL A 42 21.33 -3.07 -12.02
N ILE A 43 20.77 -1.86 -12.02
CA ILE A 43 20.26 -1.19 -13.22
C ILE A 43 20.88 0.20 -13.28
N GLU A 44 21.75 0.40 -14.26
CA GLU A 44 22.48 1.66 -14.42
C GLU A 44 21.55 2.87 -14.56
N PRO A 45 21.87 4.01 -13.91
CA PRO A 45 21.14 5.27 -14.04
C PRO A 45 21.00 5.73 -15.50
N GLN A 46 19.80 5.55 -16.06
CA GLN A 46 19.53 5.85 -17.47
C GLN A 46 18.13 6.42 -17.73
N TYR A 47 17.22 6.34 -16.76
CA TYR A 47 15.83 6.77 -16.91
C TYR A 47 15.64 8.18 -16.36
N PHE A 48 14.89 9.04 -17.06
CA PHE A 48 14.59 10.38 -16.54
C PHE A 48 13.51 10.36 -15.44
N GLU A 49 12.70 9.30 -15.39
CA GLU A 49 11.67 9.06 -14.38
C GLU A 49 11.58 7.57 -14.07
N ALA A 50 11.50 7.25 -12.78
CA ALA A 50 11.35 5.89 -12.27
C ALA A 50 10.57 5.88 -10.94
N GLU A 51 9.63 4.94 -10.83
CA GLU A 51 8.98 4.57 -9.57
C GLU A 51 9.79 3.52 -8.81
N ASP A 52 9.46 3.33 -7.54
CA ASP A 52 10.09 2.30 -6.72
C ASP A 52 9.60 0.90 -7.15
N PHE A 53 10.40 -0.12 -6.84
CA PHE A 53 10.01 -1.49 -7.11
C PHE A 53 8.86 -1.93 -6.20
N TYR A 54 7.83 -2.52 -6.81
CA TYR A 54 6.69 -3.12 -6.15
C TYR A 54 6.35 -4.45 -6.85
N ASN A 55 6.22 -5.54 -6.08
CA ASN A 55 6.00 -6.90 -6.58
C ASN A 55 6.97 -7.33 -7.72
N GLY A 56 8.23 -6.89 -7.65
CA GLY A 56 9.28 -7.25 -8.60
C GLY A 56 9.33 -6.44 -9.89
N PHE A 57 8.50 -5.38 -9.99
CA PHE A 57 8.48 -4.46 -11.12
C PHE A 57 8.56 -3.01 -10.65
N ALA A 58 9.21 -2.16 -11.45
CA ALA A 58 9.13 -0.71 -11.36
C ALA A 58 8.48 -0.16 -12.64
N ARG A 59 7.98 1.08 -12.58
CA ARG A 59 7.53 1.81 -13.76
C ARG A 59 8.56 2.86 -14.14
N VAL A 60 8.98 2.89 -15.39
CA VAL A 60 9.88 3.91 -15.93
C VAL A 60 9.26 4.60 -17.13
N ARG A 61 9.68 5.84 -17.41
CA ARG A 61 9.26 6.55 -18.62
C ARG A 61 10.28 6.31 -19.74
N PHE A 62 9.80 5.75 -20.85
CA PHE A 62 10.57 5.56 -22.07
C PHE A 62 9.81 6.14 -23.27
N ASN A 63 10.39 7.15 -23.93
CA ASN A 63 9.73 7.93 -25.00
C ASN A 63 8.33 8.42 -24.62
N ASP A 64 8.23 9.11 -23.48
CA ASP A 64 6.99 9.68 -22.92
C ASP A 64 5.89 8.67 -22.59
N LYS A 65 6.22 7.39 -22.54
CA LYS A 65 5.28 6.31 -22.24
C LYS A 65 5.71 5.53 -21.00
N PRO A 66 4.77 5.18 -20.11
CA PRO A 66 5.06 4.30 -18.99
C PRO A 66 5.36 2.90 -19.50
N VAL A 67 6.47 2.33 -19.06
CA VAL A 67 6.89 0.97 -19.40
C VAL A 67 7.26 0.22 -18.13
N PRO A 68 6.72 -1.00 -17.91
CA PRO A 68 7.17 -1.84 -16.81
C PRO A 68 8.62 -2.28 -17.02
N LEU A 69 9.40 -2.14 -15.95
CA LEU A 69 10.77 -2.56 -15.81
C LEU A 69 10.81 -3.70 -14.78
N ASP A 70 11.40 -4.84 -15.14
CA ASP A 70 11.61 -5.90 -14.16
C ASP A 70 12.94 -5.76 -13.41
N SER A 71 13.14 -6.61 -12.40
CA SER A 71 14.33 -6.59 -11.53
C SER A 71 15.65 -6.92 -12.24
N LEU A 72 15.62 -7.34 -13.50
CA LEU A 72 16.79 -7.59 -14.34
C LEU A 72 17.08 -6.43 -15.30
N GLY A 73 16.31 -5.33 -15.22
CA GLY A 73 16.47 -4.20 -16.11
C GLY A 73 15.78 -4.36 -17.47
N ARG A 74 14.90 -5.36 -17.65
CA ARG A 74 14.23 -5.61 -18.93
C ARG A 74 12.96 -4.78 -19.02
N LEU A 75 12.82 -4.05 -20.14
CA LEU A 75 11.63 -3.25 -20.46
C LEU A 75 10.56 -4.12 -21.15
N LEU A 76 9.35 -4.14 -20.59
CA LEU A 76 8.21 -4.89 -21.14
C LEU A 76 7.43 -4.07 -22.19
N MET A 77 8.03 -3.85 -23.37
CA MET A 77 7.54 -2.90 -24.40
C MET A 77 6.68 -3.51 -25.52
N LYS A 78 6.18 -4.74 -25.39
CA LYS A 78 5.54 -5.43 -26.54
C LYS A 78 4.31 -4.70 -27.06
N HIS A 79 3.59 -4.02 -26.17
CA HIS A 79 2.47 -3.15 -26.50
C HIS A 79 2.62 -1.85 -25.72
N VAL A 80 2.29 -0.73 -26.36
CA VAL A 80 2.25 0.56 -25.68
C VAL A 80 0.85 0.76 -25.12
N PHE A 81 0.75 0.96 -23.81
CA PHE A 81 -0.49 1.25 -23.10
C PHE A 81 -0.50 2.69 -22.58
N ASN A 82 -1.69 3.25 -22.40
CA ASN A 82 -1.88 4.56 -21.76
C ASN A 82 -1.75 4.47 -20.23
N TYR A 83 -1.95 3.29 -19.67
CA TYR A 83 -1.77 3.00 -18.25
C TYR A 83 -1.33 1.55 -18.07
N VAL A 84 -0.46 1.33 -17.09
CA VAL A 84 -0.10 0.00 -16.59
C VAL A 84 -0.14 0.07 -15.07
N GLY A 85 -0.97 -0.78 -14.47
CA GLY A 85 -1.10 -0.95 -13.02
C GLY A 85 0.01 -1.82 -12.44
N HIS A 86 -0.06 -2.07 -11.14
CA HIS A 86 0.84 -3.00 -10.48
C HIS A 86 0.54 -4.44 -10.89
N PHE A 87 1.54 -5.32 -10.78
CA PHE A 87 1.32 -6.75 -10.94
C PHE A 87 0.78 -7.32 -9.63
N GLU A 88 -0.47 -7.79 -9.67
CA GLU A 88 -1.13 -8.53 -8.61
C GLU A 88 -1.46 -9.95 -9.12
N GLU A 89 -1.11 -10.95 -8.33
CA GLU A 89 -1.28 -12.38 -8.69
C GLU A 89 -0.68 -12.77 -10.07
N GLY A 90 0.32 -12.02 -10.54
CA GLY A 90 1.01 -12.26 -11.82
C GLY A 90 0.34 -11.61 -13.05
N LEU A 91 -0.69 -10.78 -12.85
CA LEU A 91 -1.34 -10.00 -13.89
C LEU A 91 -1.29 -8.51 -13.53
N ALA A 92 -1.14 -7.65 -14.53
CA ALA A 92 -1.28 -6.20 -14.36
C ALA A 92 -2.38 -5.70 -15.27
N ARG A 93 -3.31 -4.90 -14.73
CA ARG A 93 -4.30 -4.22 -15.57
C ARG A 93 -3.62 -3.18 -16.44
N VAL A 94 -4.08 -3.10 -17.68
CA VAL A 94 -3.58 -2.16 -18.67
C VAL A 94 -4.74 -1.45 -19.33
N ARG A 95 -4.52 -0.19 -19.69
CA ARG A 95 -5.50 0.59 -20.42
C ARG A 95 -4.97 0.96 -21.79
N LEU A 96 -5.73 0.64 -22.83
CA LEU A 96 -5.50 1.13 -24.19
C LEU A 96 -6.69 2.00 -24.58
N VAL A 97 -6.43 3.27 -24.89
CA VAL A 97 -7.48 4.28 -25.06
C VAL A 97 -8.34 4.34 -23.78
N ASN A 98 -9.59 3.87 -23.84
CA ASN A 98 -10.57 3.87 -22.74
C ASN A 98 -11.10 2.45 -22.44
N ARG A 99 -10.34 1.42 -22.79
CA ARG A 99 -10.69 0.03 -22.47
C ARG A 99 -9.58 -0.61 -21.66
N TRP A 100 -9.98 -1.52 -20.79
CA TRP A 100 -9.12 -2.24 -19.87
C TRP A 100 -8.99 -3.72 -20.25
N GLY A 101 -7.81 -4.25 -19.98
CA GLY A 101 -7.47 -5.67 -20.09
C GLY A 101 -6.28 -5.97 -19.18
N TYR A 102 -5.63 -7.11 -19.37
CA TYR A 102 -4.53 -7.53 -18.49
C TYR A 102 -3.35 -8.07 -19.28
N ILE A 103 -2.15 -7.78 -18.78
CA ILE A 103 -0.90 -8.37 -19.27
C ILE A 103 -0.31 -9.33 -18.23
N ASP A 104 0.39 -10.35 -18.71
CA ASP A 104 1.20 -11.23 -17.88
C ASP A 104 2.55 -10.59 -17.53
N THR A 105 3.32 -11.25 -16.64
CA THR A 105 4.68 -10.86 -16.24
C THR A 105 5.72 -10.84 -17.37
N ARG A 106 5.33 -11.25 -18.59
CA ARG A 106 6.15 -11.16 -19.81
C ARG A 106 5.68 -10.03 -20.73
N GLY A 107 4.74 -9.21 -20.29
CA GLY A 107 4.15 -8.10 -21.06
C GLY A 107 3.23 -8.55 -22.19
N ARG A 108 2.79 -9.81 -22.21
CA ARG A 108 1.83 -10.32 -23.22
C ARG A 108 0.42 -10.04 -22.73
N ILE A 109 -0.46 -9.63 -23.63
CA ILE A 109 -1.90 -9.53 -23.34
C ILE A 109 -2.39 -10.92 -22.93
N ALA A 110 -2.72 -11.08 -21.65
CA ALA A 110 -3.27 -12.30 -21.07
C ALA A 110 -4.79 -12.30 -21.18
N ILE A 111 -5.42 -11.14 -20.95
CA ILE A 111 -6.85 -10.92 -21.06
C ILE A 111 -7.08 -9.73 -22.01
N PRO A 112 -7.91 -9.87 -23.06
CA PRO A 112 -8.13 -8.83 -24.06
C PRO A 112 -8.54 -7.47 -23.46
N VAL A 113 -8.12 -6.40 -24.13
CA VAL A 113 -8.41 -5.02 -23.71
C VAL A 113 -9.80 -4.61 -24.20
N THR A 114 -10.84 -5.11 -23.52
CA THR A 114 -12.24 -4.97 -23.94
C THR A 114 -13.16 -4.40 -22.87
N PHE A 115 -12.76 -4.41 -21.60
CA PHE A 115 -13.62 -3.99 -20.48
C PHE A 115 -13.69 -2.47 -20.36
N GLU A 116 -14.79 -1.98 -19.78
CA GLU A 116 -15.04 -0.55 -19.60
C GLU A 116 -14.30 -0.01 -18.37
N ASP A 117 -14.16 -0.86 -17.35
CA ASP A 117 -13.35 -0.66 -16.15
C ASP A 117 -12.80 -2.01 -15.62
N ALA A 118 -11.76 -1.95 -14.80
CA ALA A 118 -11.08 -3.13 -14.26
C ALA A 118 -10.35 -2.83 -12.93
N SER A 119 -10.56 -3.68 -11.92
CA SER A 119 -9.77 -3.71 -10.68
C SER A 119 -8.49 -4.52 -10.86
N ASP A 120 -7.61 -4.45 -9.86
CA ASP A 120 -6.50 -5.39 -9.76
C ASP A 120 -7.03 -6.78 -9.34
N PHE A 121 -6.25 -7.83 -9.61
CA PHE A 121 -6.62 -9.19 -9.22
C PHE A 121 -6.42 -9.38 -7.72
N SER A 122 -7.42 -9.94 -7.05
CA SER A 122 -7.36 -10.29 -5.64
C SER A 122 -8.14 -11.57 -5.39
N GLU A 123 -7.49 -12.53 -4.72
CA GLU A 123 -8.03 -13.85 -4.41
C GLU A 123 -8.54 -14.58 -5.66
N GLY A 124 -7.74 -14.56 -6.73
CA GLY A 124 -7.98 -15.28 -7.99
C GLY A 124 -8.97 -14.64 -8.95
N VAL A 125 -9.56 -13.49 -8.61
CA VAL A 125 -10.58 -12.81 -9.43
C VAL A 125 -10.35 -11.31 -9.52
N ALA A 126 -10.91 -10.66 -10.53
CA ALA A 126 -10.93 -9.20 -10.64
C ALA A 126 -12.32 -8.70 -11.02
N ALA A 127 -12.72 -7.56 -10.44
CA ALA A 127 -13.95 -6.89 -10.81
C ALA A 127 -13.74 -6.17 -12.15
N VAL A 128 -14.63 -6.39 -13.11
CA VAL A 128 -14.59 -5.74 -14.42
C VAL A 128 -15.97 -5.26 -14.84
N GLN A 129 -16.00 -4.12 -15.53
CA GLN A 129 -17.24 -3.55 -16.05
C GLN A 129 -17.46 -3.97 -17.50
N SER A 130 -18.67 -4.45 -17.79
CA SER A 130 -19.16 -4.80 -19.12
C SER A 130 -20.62 -4.41 -19.24
N GLU A 131 -20.98 -3.74 -20.34
CA GLU A 131 -22.34 -3.22 -20.58
C GLU A 131 -22.86 -2.34 -19.42
N GLY A 132 -21.98 -1.53 -18.85
CA GLY A 132 -22.30 -0.63 -17.74
C GLY A 132 -22.37 -1.27 -16.34
N LEU A 133 -22.31 -2.60 -16.23
CA LEU A 133 -22.40 -3.30 -14.95
C LEU A 133 -21.11 -4.04 -14.61
N TYR A 134 -20.86 -4.22 -13.31
CA TYR A 134 -19.73 -4.95 -12.77
C TYR A 134 -20.06 -6.42 -12.57
N GLY A 135 -19.10 -7.27 -12.92
CA GLY A 135 -19.02 -8.69 -12.59
C GLY A 135 -17.58 -9.06 -12.26
N TYR A 136 -17.30 -10.36 -12.11
CA TYR A 136 -15.96 -10.84 -11.79
C TYR A 136 -15.47 -11.86 -12.79
N ILE A 137 -14.21 -11.70 -13.19
CA ILE A 137 -13.50 -12.62 -14.08
C ILE A 137 -12.40 -13.37 -13.33
N ASP A 138 -12.10 -14.58 -13.77
CA ASP A 138 -10.91 -15.33 -13.38
C ASP A 138 -9.67 -14.88 -14.17
N ASN A 139 -8.52 -15.51 -13.88
CA ASN A 139 -7.24 -15.22 -14.55
C ASN A 139 -7.18 -15.62 -16.04
N ALA A 140 -8.20 -16.33 -16.55
CA ALA A 140 -8.36 -16.63 -17.97
C ALA A 140 -9.26 -15.60 -18.67
N GLY A 141 -9.84 -14.65 -17.92
CA GLY A 141 -10.79 -13.66 -18.43
C GLY A 141 -12.23 -14.18 -18.53
N THR A 142 -12.52 -15.32 -17.90
CA THR A 142 -13.87 -15.92 -17.90
C THR A 142 -14.67 -15.35 -16.75
N PHE A 143 -15.91 -14.89 -17.01
CA PHE A 143 -16.80 -14.46 -15.94
C PHE A 143 -17.15 -15.62 -15.02
N VAL A 144 -16.75 -15.50 -13.75
CA VAL A 144 -17.15 -16.40 -12.65
C VAL A 144 -18.38 -15.86 -11.91
N ILE A 145 -18.57 -14.54 -11.94
CA ILE A 145 -19.81 -13.87 -11.52
C ILE A 145 -20.21 -12.95 -12.67
N PRO A 146 -21.36 -13.16 -13.33
CA PRO A 146 -21.81 -12.32 -14.44
C PRO A 146 -21.93 -10.84 -14.06
N ALA A 147 -21.77 -9.95 -15.04
CA ALA A 147 -21.99 -8.52 -14.84
C ALA A 147 -23.44 -8.24 -14.46
N GLN A 148 -23.65 -7.79 -13.22
CA GLN A 148 -24.99 -7.56 -12.65
C GLN A 148 -25.04 -6.47 -11.57
N PHE A 149 -23.88 -5.95 -11.13
CA PHE A 149 -23.81 -4.95 -10.07
C PHE A 149 -23.57 -3.55 -10.64
N GLU A 150 -24.14 -2.53 -10.02
CA GLU A 150 -23.89 -1.12 -10.41
C GLU A 150 -22.44 -0.73 -10.13
N TRP A 151 -21.88 -1.29 -9.05
CA TRP A 151 -20.48 -1.17 -8.67
C TRP A 151 -20.05 -2.42 -7.90
N ALA A 152 -18.79 -2.82 -8.01
CA ALA A 152 -18.24 -3.92 -7.22
C ALA A 152 -16.76 -3.66 -6.88
N GLY A 153 -16.37 -3.94 -5.63
CA GLY A 153 -15.01 -3.80 -5.14
C GLY A 153 -14.20 -5.09 -5.21
N GLU A 154 -12.97 -5.05 -4.72
CA GLU A 154 -12.09 -6.22 -4.67
C GLU A 154 -12.53 -7.23 -3.61
N PHE A 155 -12.25 -8.50 -3.88
CA PHE A 155 -12.40 -9.55 -2.87
C PHE A 155 -11.28 -9.47 -1.84
N ARG A 156 -11.66 -9.48 -0.56
CA ARG A 156 -10.76 -9.62 0.60
C ARG A 156 -11.46 -10.50 1.64
N LEU A 157 -10.73 -11.46 2.21
CA LEU A 157 -11.25 -12.46 3.13
C LEU A 157 -12.50 -13.17 2.58
N GLY A 158 -12.51 -13.48 1.29
CA GLY A 158 -13.59 -14.20 0.61
C GLY A 158 -14.89 -13.42 0.38
N LEU A 159 -14.93 -12.13 0.73
CA LEU A 159 -16.07 -11.24 0.52
C LEU A 159 -15.68 -10.02 -0.32
N ALA A 160 -16.62 -9.47 -1.08
CA ALA A 160 -16.43 -8.21 -1.82
C ALA A 160 -17.65 -7.31 -1.67
N PRO A 161 -17.47 -5.99 -1.55
CA PRO A 161 -18.60 -5.07 -1.55
C PRO A 161 -19.20 -4.99 -2.95
N ALA A 162 -20.52 -5.03 -3.05
CA ALA A 162 -21.24 -4.92 -4.32
C ALA A 162 -22.52 -4.10 -4.16
N THR A 163 -22.79 -3.24 -5.14
CA THR A 163 -23.91 -2.29 -5.13
C THR A 163 -25.01 -2.75 -6.07
N ILE A 164 -26.25 -2.73 -5.56
CA ILE A 164 -27.48 -2.92 -6.32
C ILE A 164 -28.54 -1.96 -5.78
N ASP A 165 -29.32 -1.35 -6.68
CA ASP A 165 -30.35 -0.35 -6.33
C ASP A 165 -29.80 0.80 -5.45
N GLY A 166 -28.56 1.23 -5.71
CA GLY A 166 -27.91 2.31 -4.98
C GLY A 166 -27.52 2.00 -3.53
N ARG A 167 -27.59 0.74 -3.08
CA ARG A 167 -27.11 0.30 -1.76
C ARG A 167 -26.02 -0.76 -1.89
N THR A 168 -25.03 -0.70 -1.01
CA THR A 168 -23.91 -1.65 -0.99
C THR A 168 -24.11 -2.70 0.10
N GLY A 169 -23.83 -3.96 -0.24
CA GLY A 169 -23.72 -5.10 0.67
C GLY A 169 -22.44 -5.88 0.37
N PHE A 170 -22.30 -7.10 0.89
CA PHE A 170 -21.15 -7.96 0.61
C PHE A 170 -21.56 -9.29 -0.01
N ILE A 171 -20.91 -9.65 -1.11
CA ILE A 171 -21.11 -10.91 -1.81
C ILE A 171 -20.00 -11.90 -1.51
N ASP A 172 -20.32 -13.20 -1.60
CA ASP A 172 -19.35 -14.28 -1.66
C ASP A 172 -18.79 -14.50 -3.08
N LYS A 173 -17.89 -15.48 -3.22
CA LYS A 173 -17.26 -15.87 -4.49
C LYS A 173 -18.23 -16.46 -5.53
N PHE A 174 -19.48 -16.71 -5.17
CA PHE A 174 -20.54 -17.16 -6.07
C PHE A 174 -21.48 -16.00 -6.48
N GLY A 175 -21.24 -14.79 -5.96
CA GLY A 175 -22.05 -13.61 -6.21
C GLY A 175 -23.31 -13.52 -5.35
N ALA A 176 -23.44 -14.37 -4.32
CA ALA A 176 -24.55 -14.31 -3.39
C ALA A 176 -24.26 -13.33 -2.26
N PHE A 177 -25.22 -12.47 -1.91
CA PHE A 177 -25.07 -11.56 -0.78
C PHE A 177 -25.05 -12.34 0.55
N VAL A 178 -23.93 -12.22 1.26
CA VAL A 178 -23.75 -12.69 2.64
C VAL A 178 -24.17 -11.60 3.63
N ILE A 179 -23.86 -10.34 3.31
CA ILE A 179 -24.38 -9.17 4.00
C ILE A 179 -25.27 -8.43 3.01
N ALA A 180 -26.55 -8.28 3.37
CA ALA A 180 -27.54 -7.70 2.46
C ALA A 180 -27.17 -6.25 2.09
N PRO A 181 -27.52 -5.78 0.87
CA PRO A 181 -27.36 -4.39 0.48
C PRO A 181 -28.16 -3.46 1.38
N SER A 182 -27.48 -2.73 2.27
CA SER A 182 -28.15 -1.90 3.27
C SER A 182 -27.36 -0.66 3.68
N PHE A 183 -26.27 -0.32 3.00
CA PHE A 183 -25.41 0.83 3.32
C PHE A 183 -25.24 1.74 2.12
N GLU A 184 -24.93 3.03 2.33
CA GLU A 184 -24.63 3.95 1.23
C GLU A 184 -23.38 3.52 0.45
N GLN A 185 -22.30 3.22 1.17
CA GLN A 185 -21.07 2.67 0.60
C GLN A 185 -20.43 1.68 1.57
N CYS A 186 -19.78 0.66 1.03
CA CYS A 186 -18.90 -0.24 1.78
C CYS A 186 -17.53 -0.32 1.11
N PHE A 187 -16.50 -0.43 1.93
CA PHE A 187 -15.13 -0.65 1.47
C PHE A 187 -14.75 -2.12 1.65
N PRO A 188 -13.80 -2.66 0.86
CA PRO A 188 -13.32 -4.02 1.04
C PRO A 188 -12.89 -4.32 2.48
N PHE A 189 -13.06 -5.56 2.92
CA PHE A 189 -12.55 -6.00 4.21
C PHE A 189 -11.05 -5.78 4.30
N GLN A 190 -10.59 -5.35 5.47
CA GLN A 190 -9.19 -5.18 5.80
C GLN A 190 -8.63 -6.45 6.45
N ASP A 191 -7.30 -6.57 6.54
CA ASP A 191 -6.62 -7.72 7.15
C ASP A 191 -7.00 -7.91 8.64
N ASP A 192 -7.45 -6.85 9.31
CA ASP A 192 -7.99 -6.87 10.67
C ASP A 192 -9.42 -7.45 10.79
N GLU A 193 -9.96 -8.00 9.70
CA GLU A 193 -11.27 -8.65 9.57
C GLU A 193 -12.48 -7.72 9.74
N VAL A 194 -12.28 -6.41 9.59
CA VAL A 194 -13.34 -5.39 9.64
C VAL A 194 -13.58 -4.77 8.26
N ALA A 195 -14.83 -4.37 8.01
CA ALA A 195 -15.21 -3.59 6.84
C ALA A 195 -15.77 -2.24 7.29
N VAL A 196 -15.31 -1.17 6.62
CA VAL A 196 -15.81 0.19 6.82
C VAL A 196 -17.01 0.41 5.92
N PHE A 197 -18.01 1.12 6.44
CA PHE A 197 -19.17 1.55 5.67
C PHE A 197 -19.57 2.98 6.02
N THR A 198 -20.31 3.63 5.13
CA THR A 198 -20.81 4.99 5.32
C THR A 198 -22.33 5.03 5.35
N GLU A 199 -22.86 5.95 6.15
CA GLU A 199 -24.28 6.32 6.15
C GLU A 199 -24.41 7.76 6.67
N GLY A 200 -25.18 8.60 5.97
CA GLY A 200 -25.49 9.95 6.44
C GLY A 200 -24.25 10.86 6.59
N GLY A 201 -23.25 10.65 5.74
CA GLY A 201 -22.00 11.41 5.75
C GLY A 201 -21.02 11.06 6.88
N LYS A 202 -21.29 9.97 7.61
CA LYS A 202 -20.42 9.44 8.67
C LYS A 202 -19.99 8.02 8.33
N TRP A 203 -18.92 7.58 8.96
CA TRP A 203 -18.44 6.21 8.81
C TRP A 203 -18.53 5.42 10.12
N GLY A 204 -18.73 4.11 9.95
CA GLY A 204 -18.72 3.08 10.98
C GLY A 204 -18.08 1.82 10.41
N PHE A 205 -18.07 0.73 11.18
CA PHE A 205 -17.51 -0.53 10.73
C PHE A 205 -18.18 -1.74 11.37
N MET A 206 -18.03 -2.88 10.69
CA MET A 206 -18.68 -4.13 11.02
C MET A 206 -17.74 -5.32 10.83
N ASP A 207 -18.11 -6.45 11.42
CA ASP A 207 -17.41 -7.71 11.22
C ASP A 207 -17.83 -8.44 9.93
N ARG A 208 -17.25 -9.62 9.70
CA ARG A 208 -17.53 -10.46 8.52
C ARG A 208 -18.91 -11.10 8.52
N GLN A 209 -19.63 -11.08 9.63
CA GLN A 209 -21.01 -11.54 9.73
C GLN A 209 -22.01 -10.40 9.43
N GLY A 210 -21.52 -9.16 9.35
CA GLY A 210 -22.34 -7.97 9.18
C GLY A 210 -22.85 -7.40 10.51
N GLU A 211 -22.31 -7.87 11.64
CA GLU A 211 -22.62 -7.28 12.95
C GLU A 211 -21.90 -5.93 13.06
N ILE A 212 -22.67 -4.89 13.37
CA ILE A 212 -22.15 -3.53 13.49
C ILE A 212 -21.32 -3.43 14.77
N LEU A 213 -20.00 -3.34 14.63
CA LEU A 213 -19.06 -3.16 15.73
C LEU A 213 -19.08 -1.71 16.23
N HIS A 214 -19.11 -0.75 15.31
CA HIS A 214 -19.35 0.66 15.62
C HIS A 214 -20.30 1.27 14.58
N PRO A 215 -21.45 1.85 14.99
CA PRO A 215 -22.35 2.51 14.05
C PRO A 215 -21.71 3.76 13.43
N PRO A 216 -22.24 4.27 12.32
CA PRO A 216 -21.77 5.51 11.71
C PRO A 216 -21.81 6.67 12.70
N ALA A 217 -20.63 7.17 13.07
CA ALA A 217 -20.49 8.19 14.12
C ALA A 217 -19.38 9.20 13.79
N PHE A 218 -18.33 8.73 13.12
CA PHE A 218 -17.13 9.51 12.85
C PHE A 218 -17.27 10.30 11.56
N ASP A 219 -16.79 11.54 11.58
CA ASP A 219 -16.85 12.44 10.45
C ASP A 219 -15.88 12.01 9.34
N ILE A 220 -16.27 12.32 8.10
CA ILE A 220 -15.45 12.10 6.91
C ILE A 220 -14.93 13.47 6.45
N TYR A 221 -13.61 13.62 6.43
CA TYR A 221 -12.95 14.83 5.98
C TYR A 221 -12.42 14.64 4.55
N GLU A 222 -12.74 15.58 3.67
CA GLU A 222 -12.29 15.52 2.28
C GLU A 222 -10.76 15.48 2.20
N GLY A 223 -10.22 14.50 1.47
CA GLY A 223 -8.78 14.33 1.29
C GLY A 223 -8.05 13.62 2.44
N VAL A 224 -8.75 13.27 3.54
CA VAL A 224 -8.19 12.51 4.66
C VAL A 224 -8.67 11.06 4.57
N PRO A 225 -7.76 10.07 4.41
CA PRO A 225 -8.13 8.66 4.51
C PRO A 225 -8.78 8.37 5.87
N PHE A 226 -9.80 7.51 5.90
CA PHE A 226 -10.52 7.16 7.12
C PHE A 226 -10.74 5.66 7.23
N GLY A 227 -10.96 5.18 8.44
CA GLY A 227 -11.32 3.79 8.71
C GLY A 227 -10.25 2.77 8.37
N LEU A 228 -9.00 3.17 8.14
CA LEU A 228 -7.88 2.24 7.99
C LEU A 228 -7.41 1.79 9.37
N PHE A 229 -7.36 0.47 9.56
CA PHE A 229 -6.88 -0.12 10.81
C PHE A 229 -5.43 -0.54 10.67
N PHE A 230 -4.61 -0.08 11.62
CA PHE A 230 -3.22 -0.48 11.78
C PHE A 230 -2.99 -0.84 13.24
N ASP A 231 -2.35 -1.98 13.49
CA ASP A 231 -2.23 -2.59 14.81
C ASP A 231 -3.57 -2.66 15.58
N GLY A 232 -4.67 -2.91 14.86
CA GLY A 232 -6.02 -3.01 15.42
C GLY A 232 -6.66 -1.68 15.82
N MET A 233 -6.09 -0.53 15.42
CA MET A 233 -6.58 0.81 15.73
C MET A 233 -6.80 1.61 14.45
N ALA A 234 -7.87 2.42 14.42
CA ALA A 234 -8.09 3.40 13.36
C ALA A 234 -8.16 4.81 13.94
N GLN A 235 -7.65 5.79 13.19
CA GLN A 235 -7.77 7.19 13.53
C GLN A 235 -9.24 7.63 13.46
N ILE A 236 -9.67 8.44 14.42
CA ILE A 236 -10.96 9.12 14.41
C ILE A 236 -10.74 10.62 14.61
N VAL A 237 -11.56 11.43 13.96
CA VAL A 237 -11.50 12.89 14.08
C VAL A 237 -12.86 13.41 14.51
N GLN A 238 -12.86 14.25 15.54
CA GLN A 238 -14.05 14.94 16.03
C GLN A 238 -13.63 16.32 16.55
N ASP A 239 -14.39 17.36 16.19
CA ASP A 239 -14.11 18.75 16.58
C ASP A 239 -12.66 19.19 16.30
N ASP A 240 -12.13 18.78 15.15
CA ASP A 240 -10.75 19.02 14.70
C ASP A 240 -9.66 18.44 15.63
N ARG A 241 -10.01 17.43 16.44
CA ARG A 241 -9.08 16.67 17.29
C ARG A 241 -9.01 15.22 16.87
N TYR A 242 -7.82 14.64 16.95
CA TYR A 242 -7.57 13.24 16.64
C TYR A 242 -7.67 12.37 17.88
N GLY A 243 -8.27 11.20 17.72
CA GLY A 243 -8.33 10.09 18.67
C GLY A 243 -8.23 8.76 17.94
N PHE A 244 -8.53 7.66 18.64
CA PHE A 244 -8.47 6.33 18.05
C PHE A 244 -9.62 5.43 18.52
N VAL A 245 -10.15 4.66 17.56
CA VAL A 245 -11.11 3.57 17.81
C VAL A 245 -10.40 2.23 17.62
N HIS A 246 -10.66 1.30 18.53
CA HIS A 246 -10.14 -0.07 18.42
C HIS A 246 -11.10 -0.91 17.56
N ARG A 247 -10.56 -1.91 16.87
CA ARG A 247 -11.30 -2.77 15.91
C ARG A 247 -12.46 -3.58 16.50
N ASP A 248 -12.61 -3.65 17.82
CA ASP A 248 -13.77 -4.28 18.48
C ASP A 248 -14.95 -3.30 18.67
N GLY A 249 -14.81 -2.04 18.26
CA GLY A 249 -15.88 -1.04 18.32
C GLY A 249 -15.81 -0.05 19.47
N HIS A 250 -14.84 -0.11 20.39
CA HIS A 250 -14.73 0.91 21.43
C HIS A 250 -13.75 2.04 21.06
N VAL A 251 -14.11 3.28 21.42
CA VAL A 251 -13.18 4.42 21.35
C VAL A 251 -12.13 4.24 22.44
N ALA A 252 -10.95 3.76 22.05
CA ALA A 252 -9.85 3.47 22.97
C ALA A 252 -9.16 4.74 23.48
N ILE A 253 -9.04 5.75 22.61
CA ILE A 253 -8.43 7.04 22.94
C ILE A 253 -9.36 8.14 22.42
N ALA A 254 -9.95 8.90 23.32
CA ALA A 254 -10.85 9.99 22.95
C ALA A 254 -10.12 11.05 22.10
N PRO A 255 -10.82 11.70 21.15
CA PRO A 255 -10.27 12.82 20.39
C PRO A 255 -9.69 13.91 21.30
N GLN A 256 -8.37 14.08 21.25
CA GLN A 256 -7.65 15.01 22.12
C GLN A 256 -6.33 15.50 21.54
N PHE A 257 -5.83 14.97 20.43
CA PHE A 257 -4.56 15.39 19.82
C PHE A 257 -4.79 16.40 18.70
N ASP A 258 -3.78 17.24 18.44
CA ASP A 258 -3.82 18.21 17.34
C ASP A 258 -3.66 17.47 15.99
N PHE A 259 -2.87 16.40 15.98
CA PHE A 259 -2.68 15.48 14.86
C PHE A 259 -2.37 14.07 15.37
N ALA A 260 -2.71 13.05 14.58
CA ALA A 260 -2.28 11.68 14.80
C ALA A 260 -1.88 11.00 13.47
N GLY A 261 -0.82 10.20 13.52
CA GLY A 261 -0.48 9.24 12.48
C GLY A 261 -1.05 7.85 12.81
N ASP A 262 -0.91 6.93 11.85
CA ASP A 262 -1.31 5.54 12.04
C ASP A 262 -0.47 4.86 13.11
N PHE A 263 -1.04 3.86 13.77
CA PHE A 263 -0.25 2.97 14.60
C PHE A 263 0.69 2.13 13.73
N SER A 264 1.93 1.99 14.19
CA SER A 264 2.90 1.09 13.59
C SER A 264 3.85 0.58 14.67
N GLU A 265 4.09 -0.73 14.69
CA GLU A 265 4.93 -1.39 15.69
C GLU A 265 4.49 -1.11 17.13
N GLY A 266 3.18 -0.96 17.34
CA GLY A 266 2.54 -0.75 18.64
C GLY A 266 2.56 0.69 19.16
N LEU A 267 3.06 1.65 18.38
CA LEU A 267 3.09 3.08 18.74
C LEU A 267 2.42 3.93 17.67
N ALA A 268 1.76 5.01 18.08
CA ALA A 268 1.26 6.05 17.19
C ALA A 268 2.01 7.35 17.41
N LEU A 269 2.36 8.00 16.30
CA LEU A 269 2.83 9.38 16.29
C LEU A 269 1.65 10.30 16.61
N VAL A 270 1.82 11.23 17.54
CA VAL A 270 0.81 12.24 17.84
C VAL A 270 1.44 13.61 18.03
N GLU A 271 0.71 14.65 17.64
CA GLU A 271 1.06 16.04 17.90
C GLU A 271 0.24 16.58 19.07
N GLN A 272 0.93 17.22 20.01
CA GLN A 272 0.29 17.99 21.06
C GLN A 272 1.10 19.27 21.31
N ASP A 273 0.39 20.40 21.33
CA ASP A 273 0.95 21.73 21.63
C ASP A 273 2.12 22.10 20.67
N GLY A 274 1.99 21.72 19.40
CA GLY A 274 2.98 22.01 18.35
C GLY A 274 4.24 21.15 18.38
N ARG A 275 4.23 20.02 19.11
CA ARG A 275 5.35 19.08 19.23
C ARG A 275 4.89 17.65 19.03
N PHE A 276 5.76 16.85 18.44
CA PHE A 276 5.50 15.44 18.19
C PHE A 276 6.08 14.52 19.27
N GLY A 277 5.30 13.50 19.63
CA GLY A 277 5.67 12.42 20.54
C GLY A 277 4.97 11.12 20.14
N TYR A 278 5.07 10.09 20.98
CA TYR A 278 4.54 8.76 20.69
C TYR A 278 3.78 8.16 21.86
N ILE A 279 2.63 7.58 21.56
CA ILE A 279 1.76 6.91 22.52
C ILE A 279 1.61 5.43 22.20
N ASP A 280 1.34 4.62 23.23
CA ASP A 280 0.94 3.23 23.05
C ASP A 280 -0.56 3.06 22.74
N LEU A 281 -0.99 1.82 22.51
CA LEU A 281 -2.40 1.45 22.25
C LEU A 281 -3.38 1.84 23.37
N LYS A 282 -2.89 2.19 24.57
CA LYS A 282 -3.70 2.65 25.70
C LYS A 282 -3.69 4.18 25.85
N GLY A 283 -3.08 4.89 24.90
CA GLY A 283 -2.91 6.35 24.94
C GLY A 283 -1.87 6.84 25.95
N ARG A 284 -0.99 5.95 26.44
CA ARG A 284 0.08 6.35 27.37
C ARG A 284 1.29 6.83 26.59
N TRP A 285 1.85 7.96 27.00
CA TRP A 285 3.12 8.45 26.47
C TRP A 285 4.23 7.43 26.70
N ILE A 286 4.83 6.98 25.60
CA ILE A 286 6.10 6.26 25.61
C ILE A 286 7.24 7.26 25.38
N ILE A 287 6.98 8.25 24.52
CA ILE A 287 7.91 9.35 24.24
C ILE A 287 7.10 10.65 24.30
N GLU A 288 7.39 11.50 25.28
CA GLU A 288 6.69 12.78 25.44
C GLU A 288 6.93 13.71 24.23
N PRO A 289 5.96 14.60 23.91
CA PRO A 289 6.09 15.58 22.84
C PRO A 289 7.35 16.43 22.99
N GLN A 290 8.26 16.31 22.03
CA GLN A 290 9.53 17.04 22.07
C GLN A 290 10.14 17.33 20.69
N PHE A 291 9.69 16.64 19.64
CA PHE A 291 10.25 16.79 18.30
C PHE A 291 9.55 17.88 17.50
N GLU A 292 10.29 18.50 16.58
CA GLU A 292 9.75 19.49 15.63
C GLU A 292 8.88 18.84 14.56
N ASP A 293 9.24 17.61 14.19
CA ASP A 293 8.58 16.78 13.19
C ASP A 293 9.01 15.34 13.43
N ALA A 294 8.23 14.37 12.96
CA ALA A 294 8.49 12.96 13.17
C ALA A 294 7.70 12.07 12.20
N GLY A 295 8.20 10.85 11.97
CA GLY A 295 7.55 9.82 11.17
C GLY A 295 7.02 8.65 12.02
N VAL A 296 6.23 7.79 11.40
CA VAL A 296 5.80 6.51 12.01
C VAL A 296 6.97 5.53 12.12
N PHE A 297 6.90 4.60 13.06
CA PHE A 297 7.92 3.56 13.22
C PHE A 297 7.91 2.59 12.03
N SER A 298 9.10 2.20 11.59
CA SER A 298 9.32 1.17 10.58
C SER A 298 10.67 0.49 10.82
N GLU A 299 10.66 -0.84 10.90
CA GLU A 299 11.81 -1.69 11.22
C GLU A 299 12.48 -1.38 12.56
N GLY A 300 11.69 -0.95 13.56
CA GLY A 300 12.15 -0.61 14.90
C GLY A 300 12.69 0.82 15.06
N LEU A 301 12.65 1.64 14.02
CA LEU A 301 13.16 3.01 14.02
C LEU A 301 12.12 4.01 13.50
N ALA A 302 12.12 5.22 14.04
CA ALA A 302 11.35 6.34 13.53
C ALA A 302 12.24 7.55 13.27
N GLN A 303 11.93 8.30 12.22
CA GLN A 303 12.63 9.54 11.90
C GLN A 303 12.09 10.64 12.79
N VAL A 304 12.99 11.47 13.30
CA VAL A 304 12.62 12.62 14.13
C VAL A 304 13.46 13.83 13.75
N ARG A 305 12.85 15.00 13.85
CA ARG A 305 13.49 16.28 13.54
C ARG A 305 13.78 17.08 14.80
N ARG A 306 15.01 17.56 14.90
CA ARG A 306 15.50 18.41 15.98
C ARG A 306 16.51 19.40 15.44
N ASP A 307 16.37 20.67 15.82
CA ASP A 307 17.23 21.77 15.39
C ASP A 307 17.30 21.86 13.85
N GLY A 308 16.17 21.61 13.18
CA GLY A 308 16.02 21.67 11.74
C GLY A 308 16.54 20.46 10.96
N LEU A 309 17.19 19.48 11.60
CA LEU A 309 17.79 18.30 10.96
C LEU A 309 17.12 17.00 11.40
N TRP A 310 17.19 15.98 10.54
CA TRP A 310 16.61 14.67 10.76
C TRP A 310 17.62 13.65 11.29
N GLY A 311 17.17 12.86 12.25
CA GLY A 311 17.84 11.68 12.81
C GLY A 311 16.84 10.55 13.02
N PHE A 312 17.23 9.51 13.76
CA PHE A 312 16.40 8.33 14.01
C PHE A 312 16.46 7.90 15.48
N ILE A 313 15.30 7.54 16.03
CA ILE A 313 15.13 7.01 17.39
C ILE A 313 14.65 5.55 17.35
N ASP A 314 14.92 4.81 18.42
CA ASP A 314 14.28 3.52 18.69
C ASP A 314 12.89 3.68 19.33
N LEU A 315 12.17 2.56 19.51
CA LEU A 315 10.85 2.51 20.16
C LEU A 315 10.82 3.07 21.60
N GLY A 316 11.98 3.19 22.26
CA GLY A 316 12.11 3.80 23.59
C GLY A 316 12.43 5.29 23.55
N GLY A 317 12.54 5.89 22.36
CA GLY A 317 12.88 7.30 22.15
C GLY A 317 14.38 7.60 22.23
N LYS A 318 15.23 6.58 22.27
CA LYS A 318 16.68 6.79 22.29
C LYS A 318 17.18 7.06 20.88
N MET A 319 17.99 8.10 20.72
CA MET A 319 18.68 8.40 19.46
C MET A 319 19.62 7.25 19.06
N VAL A 320 19.33 6.64 17.91
CA VAL A 320 20.17 5.63 17.26
C VAL A 320 21.08 6.32 16.24
N ILE A 321 20.52 7.24 15.44
CA ILE A 321 21.25 8.04 14.47
C ILE A 321 21.01 9.51 14.78
N GLN A 322 22.08 10.24 15.08
CA GLN A 322 21.99 11.66 15.48
C GLN A 322 21.44 12.54 14.34
N PRO A 323 20.66 13.60 14.66
CA PRO A 323 20.20 14.56 13.67
C PRO A 323 21.35 15.16 12.86
N ARG A 324 21.37 14.90 11.55
CA ARG A 324 22.39 15.42 10.62
C ARG A 324 21.93 15.48 9.16
N TYR A 325 20.74 14.98 8.86
CA TYR A 325 20.22 14.89 7.50
C TYR A 325 19.24 16.01 7.20
N GLU A 326 19.25 16.51 5.96
CA GLU A 326 18.33 17.55 5.49
C GLU A 326 16.95 16.96 5.20
N GLN A 327 16.91 15.73 4.70
CA GLN A 327 15.70 14.96 4.40
C GLN A 327 15.98 13.48 4.65
N VAL A 328 14.94 12.72 5.00
CA VAL A 328 14.99 11.28 5.25
C VAL A 328 13.68 10.61 4.85
N MET A 329 13.76 9.33 4.47
CA MET A 329 12.61 8.43 4.32
C MET A 329 12.69 7.31 5.38
N PRO A 330 11.59 6.60 5.68
CA PRO A 330 11.60 5.55 6.69
C PRO A 330 12.50 4.39 6.25
N PHE A 331 12.98 3.63 7.23
CA PHE A 331 13.68 2.39 6.93
C PHE A 331 12.72 1.41 6.26
N ARG A 332 13.17 0.84 5.15
CA ARG A 332 12.48 -0.22 4.43
C ARG A 332 13.51 -1.16 3.85
N ASP A 333 13.31 -2.45 4.06
CA ASP A 333 14.22 -3.50 3.63
C ASP A 333 15.67 -3.27 4.12
N GLY A 334 15.83 -2.71 5.33
CA GLY A 334 17.11 -2.46 5.99
C GLY A 334 17.81 -1.15 5.63
N LEU A 335 17.30 -0.36 4.67
CA LEU A 335 17.91 0.91 4.25
C LEU A 335 16.95 2.09 4.40
N ALA A 336 17.50 3.27 4.65
CA ALA A 336 16.78 4.55 4.58
C ALA A 336 17.44 5.46 3.55
N TRP A 337 16.62 6.08 2.69
CA TRP A 337 17.08 7.16 1.82
C TRP A 337 17.23 8.44 2.65
N VAL A 338 18.32 9.16 2.44
CA VAL A 338 18.62 10.42 3.12
C VAL A 338 19.24 11.45 2.17
N VAL A 339 19.10 12.72 2.52
CA VAL A 339 19.85 13.82 1.89
C VAL A 339 20.88 14.36 2.88
N TYR A 340 22.14 14.33 2.47
CA TYR A 340 23.27 14.82 3.25
C TYR A 340 24.19 15.69 2.37
N GLU A 341 24.35 16.95 2.74
CA GLU A 341 25.11 17.96 1.96
C GLU A 341 24.55 18.10 0.53
N GLY A 342 23.22 18.17 0.41
CA GLY A 342 22.50 18.28 -0.86
C GLY A 342 22.54 17.05 -1.78
N ARG A 343 23.08 15.91 -1.32
CA ARG A 343 23.23 14.69 -2.13
C ARG A 343 22.43 13.53 -1.58
N TRP A 344 21.91 12.69 -2.47
CA TRP A 344 21.23 11.46 -2.09
C TRP A 344 22.21 10.45 -1.51
N ALA A 345 21.79 9.73 -0.47
CA ALA A 345 22.49 8.57 0.05
C ALA A 345 21.48 7.55 0.57
N TYR A 346 21.95 6.31 0.71
CA TYR A 346 21.28 5.29 1.50
C TYR A 346 22.16 4.93 2.69
N ILE A 347 21.53 4.83 3.84
CA ILE A 347 22.18 4.39 5.08
C ILE A 347 21.54 3.10 5.58
N ASP A 348 22.33 2.29 6.26
CA ASP A 348 21.82 1.17 7.03
C ASP A 348 21.24 1.63 8.39
N ARG A 349 20.69 0.68 9.15
CA ARG A 349 20.06 0.94 10.46
C ARG A 349 21.02 1.43 11.54
N TRP A 350 22.33 1.41 11.29
CA TRP A 350 23.38 1.94 12.17
C TRP A 350 23.89 3.31 11.70
N GLY A 351 23.37 3.81 10.58
CA GLY A 351 23.77 5.08 10.00
C GLY A 351 25.05 5.01 9.17
N GLU A 352 25.50 3.80 8.81
CA GLU A 352 26.60 3.59 7.88
C GLU A 352 26.10 3.83 6.44
N VAL A 353 26.89 4.54 5.63
CA VAL A 353 26.54 4.84 4.25
C VAL A 353 26.76 3.61 3.38
N VAL A 354 25.69 3.11 2.78
CA VAL A 354 25.70 1.97 1.85
C VAL A 354 25.91 2.45 0.42
N TRP A 355 25.33 3.60 0.07
CA TRP A 355 25.49 4.23 -1.24
C TRP A 355 25.37 5.74 -1.15
N ARG A 356 26.09 6.47 -2.00
CA ARG A 356 26.04 7.94 -2.10
C ARG A 356 26.08 8.40 -3.55
N GLU A 357 25.26 9.38 -3.87
CA GLU A 357 25.23 10.05 -5.17
C GLU A 357 26.57 10.71 -5.50
N ARG A 358 27.04 10.43 -6.72
CA ARG A 358 28.28 10.96 -7.28
C ARG A 358 28.04 12.32 -7.94
N GLU A 359 29.12 13.10 -8.04
CA GLU A 359 29.15 14.39 -8.77
C GLU A 359 29.04 14.22 -10.27
#